data_AF-A0A534IQK8-F1
#
_entry.id   AF-A0A534IQK8-F1
#
_cell.length_a   1.000
_cell.length_b   1.000
_cell.length_c   1.000
_cell.angle_alpha   90.00
_cell.angle_beta   90.00
_cell.angle_gamma   90.00
#
_symmetry.space_group_name_H-M   'P 1'
#
loop_
_entity.id
_entity.type
_entity.pdbx_description
1 polymer ?
#
loop_
_entity_poly.entity_id
_entity_poly.type
_entity_poly.pdbx_seq_one_letter_code
_entity_poly.pdbx_strand_id
1 'polypeptide(L)'
;MASPYSYGRARYRTAPSLPFGWGAVTVLLVGAALMIVGIVMILWGMYAFISGTIGAAISDSFSIMGFFSSFFGAMILFVVGGILAGAGGWLVRLWWIFLLVGAVSGAAAGSTVRERDEMRAGDVRVRCRSCGRLNPEYAKFCMSCSQLV
;
A
#
# COMPACT_ATOMS: atom_id res chain seq x y z
N MET A 1 1.14 51.46 -25.24
CA MET A 1 0.62 51.18 -23.88
C MET A 1 0.51 49.67 -23.73
N ALA A 2 1.42 49.05 -22.98
CA ALA A 2 1.45 47.61 -22.77
C ALA A 2 0.73 47.29 -21.45
N SER A 3 -0.35 46.51 -21.53
CA SER A 3 -0.98 45.88 -20.36
C SER A 3 -0.52 44.43 -20.31
N PRO A 4 0.24 44.00 -19.30
CA PRO A 4 0.58 42.60 -19.12
C PRO A 4 -0.57 41.92 -18.38
N TYR A 5 -1.48 41.29 -19.11
CA TYR A 5 -2.40 40.33 -18.51
C TYR A 5 -1.57 39.12 -18.07
N SER A 6 -1.26 39.06 -16.77
CA SER A 6 -0.69 37.89 -16.11
C SER A 6 -1.79 36.86 -15.89
N TYR A 7 -1.98 35.97 -16.86
CA TYR A 7 -2.81 34.77 -16.69
C TYR A 7 -2.10 33.83 -15.70
N GLY A 8 -2.40 34.01 -14.42
CA GLY A 8 -2.06 33.05 -13.37
C GLY A 8 -2.76 31.73 -13.67
N ARG A 9 -2.00 30.73 -14.13
CA ARG A 9 -2.49 29.36 -14.25
C ARG A 9 -2.89 28.86 -12.86
N ALA A 10 -4.17 28.57 -12.66
CA ALA A 10 -4.60 27.79 -11.52
C ALA A 10 -3.86 26.44 -11.56
N ARG A 11 -2.96 26.21 -10.60
CA ARG A 11 -2.38 24.89 -10.36
C ARG A 11 -3.53 23.97 -9.96
N TYR A 12 -4.02 23.17 -10.90
CA TYR A 12 -4.77 21.97 -10.57
C TYR A 12 -3.92 21.17 -9.58
N ARG A 13 -4.34 21.13 -8.32
CA ARG A 13 -3.80 20.17 -7.35
C ARG A 13 -4.40 18.82 -7.74
N THR A 14 -3.72 18.10 -8.62
CA THR A 14 -3.96 16.68 -8.77
C THR A 14 -3.77 16.04 -7.41
N ALA A 15 -4.78 15.29 -6.95
CA ALA A 15 -4.65 14.49 -5.75
C ALA A 15 -3.44 13.56 -5.97
N PRO A 16 -2.46 13.50 -5.05
CA PRO A 16 -1.35 12.58 -5.18
C PRO A 16 -1.90 11.16 -5.08
N SER A 17 -2.19 10.52 -6.21
CA SER A 17 -2.39 9.06 -6.24
C SER A 17 -1.01 8.46 -6.09
N LEU A 18 -0.58 8.31 -4.85
CA LEU A 18 0.75 7.82 -4.51
C LEU A 18 1.01 6.49 -5.26
N PRO A 19 2.02 6.42 -6.15
CA PRO A 19 2.39 5.17 -6.84
C PRO A 19 2.71 4.00 -5.88
N PHE A 20 2.91 4.32 -4.61
CA PHE A 20 3.09 3.42 -3.47
C PHE A 20 1.85 2.58 -3.11
N GLY A 21 0.65 2.97 -3.53
CA GLY A 21 -0.60 2.37 -3.03
C GLY A 21 -0.72 0.87 -3.27
N TRP A 22 -0.44 0.40 -4.49
CA TRP A 22 -0.67 -1.01 -4.83
C TRP A 22 0.31 -1.98 -4.17
N GLY A 23 1.61 -1.65 -4.14
CA GLY A 23 2.61 -2.46 -3.43
C GLY A 23 2.43 -2.41 -1.90
N ALA A 24 2.00 -1.26 -1.36
CA ALA A 24 1.69 -1.14 0.07
C ALA A 24 0.43 -1.92 0.45
N VAL A 25 -0.60 -1.93 -0.41
CA VAL A 25 -1.85 -2.67 -0.19
C VAL A 25 -1.60 -4.17 -0.18
N THR A 26 -0.76 -4.72 -1.07
CA THR A 26 -0.47 -6.16 -1.07
C THR A 26 0.29 -6.58 0.18
N VAL A 27 1.30 -5.83 0.61
CA VAL A 27 2.05 -6.12 1.84
C VAL A 27 1.14 -6.06 3.07
N LEU A 28 0.23 -5.08 3.13
CA LEU A 28 -0.72 -4.96 4.23
C LEU A 28 -1.75 -6.09 4.23
N LEU A 29 -2.26 -6.48 3.06
CA LEU A 29 -3.17 -7.63 2.92
C LEU A 29 -2.51 -8.93 3.40
N VAL A 30 -1.26 -9.17 3.00
CA VAL A 30 -0.50 -10.35 3.42
C VAL A 30 -0.22 -10.32 4.91
N GLY A 31 0.25 -9.19 5.45
CA GLY A 31 0.50 -9.02 6.89
C GLY A 31 -0.77 -9.23 7.73
N ALA A 32 -1.90 -8.66 7.30
CA ALA A 32 -3.19 -8.83 7.96
C ALA A 32 -3.67 -10.29 7.89
N ALA A 33 -3.55 -10.95 6.73
CA ALA A 33 -3.93 -12.35 6.59
C ALA A 33 -3.10 -13.26 7.51
N LEU A 34 -1.77 -13.09 7.55
CA LEU A 34 -0.89 -13.84 8.44
C LEU A 34 -1.24 -13.61 9.91
N MET A 35 -1.57 -12.38 10.28
CA MET A 35 -1.97 -12.06 11.65
C MET A 35 -3.30 -12.72 12.02
N ILE A 36 -4.31 -12.63 11.15
CA ILE A 36 -5.63 -13.26 11.37
C ILE A 36 -5.46 -14.77 11.51
N VAL A 37 -4.72 -15.41 10.61
CA VAL A 37 -4.46 -16.86 10.67
C VAL A 37 -3.71 -17.23 11.95
N GLY A 38 -2.69 -16.47 12.33
CA GLY A 38 -1.95 -16.68 13.58
C GLY A 38 -2.85 -16.58 14.82
N ILE A 39 -3.70 -15.55 14.89
CA ILE A 39 -4.66 -15.37 15.99
C ILE A 39 -5.65 -16.53 16.05
N VAL A 40 -6.20 -16.96 14.91
CA VAL A 40 -7.12 -18.10 14.85
C VAL A 40 -6.45 -19.38 15.33
N MET A 41 -5.19 -19.64 14.93
CA MET A 41 -4.43 -20.79 15.45
C MET A 41 -4.19 -20.72 16.96
N ILE A 42 -3.89 -19.54 17.50
CA ILE A 42 -3.72 -19.34 18.95
C ILE A 42 -5.03 -19.63 19.70
N LEU A 43 -6.17 -19.11 19.20
CA LEU A 43 -7.48 -19.36 19.80
C LEU A 43 -7.86 -20.85 19.74
N TRP A 44 -7.56 -21.50 18.61
CA TRP A 44 -7.80 -22.94 18.47
C TRP A 44 -6.86 -23.77 19.35
N GLY A 45 -5.58 -23.38 19.47
CA GLY A 45 -4.63 -23.98 20.40
C GLY A 45 -5.04 -23.83 21.86
N MET A 46 -5.60 -22.68 22.23
CA MET A 46 -6.16 -22.44 23.57
C MET A 46 -7.37 -23.35 23.83
N TYR A 47 -8.27 -23.49 22.87
CA TYR A 47 -9.39 -24.43 22.98
C TYR A 47 -8.91 -25.88 23.10
N ALA A 48 -7.94 -26.29 22.29
CA ALA A 48 -7.33 -27.62 22.34
C ALA A 48 -6.62 -27.88 23.68
N PHE A 49 -5.96 -26.86 24.24
CA PHE A 49 -5.34 -26.94 25.56
C PHE A 49 -6.38 -27.16 26.67
N ILE A 50 -7.46 -26.40 26.66
CA ILE A 50 -8.51 -26.50 27.68
C ILE A 50 -9.28 -27.83 27.53
N SER A 51 -9.74 -28.16 26.33
CA SER A 51 -10.53 -29.38 26.11
C SER A 51 -9.71 -30.66 26.20
N GLY A 52 -8.48 -30.66 25.69
CA GLY A 52 -7.61 -31.83 25.67
C GLY A 52 -6.81 -32.01 26.96
N THR A 53 -6.02 -31.02 27.34
CA THR A 53 -5.09 -31.13 28.48
C THR A 53 -5.81 -31.10 29.81
N ILE A 54 -6.70 -30.12 30.02
CA ILE A 54 -7.48 -30.04 31.26
C ILE A 54 -8.50 -31.19 31.28
N GLY A 55 -9.21 -31.45 30.18
CA GLY A 55 -10.15 -32.58 30.10
C GLY A 55 -9.55 -33.94 30.45
N ALA A 56 -8.33 -34.23 29.98
CA ALA A 56 -7.63 -35.47 30.34
C ALA A 56 -7.16 -35.50 31.82
N ALA A 57 -6.90 -34.35 32.43
CA ALA A 57 -6.43 -34.25 33.81
C ALA A 57 -7.55 -34.44 34.85
N ILE A 58 -8.80 -34.11 34.52
CA ILE A 58 -9.98 -34.29 35.38
C ILE A 58 -10.78 -35.56 35.07
N SER A 59 -10.40 -36.33 34.05
CA SER A 59 -11.08 -37.59 33.74
C SER A 59 -10.72 -38.71 34.72
N ASP A 60 -11.69 -39.56 35.07
CA ASP A 60 -11.51 -40.72 35.96
C ASP A 60 -10.47 -41.74 35.43
N SER A 61 -10.12 -41.68 34.15
CA SER A 61 -9.10 -42.50 33.49
C SER A 61 -7.89 -41.67 33.04
N PHE A 62 -7.15 -41.10 33.99
CA PHE A 62 -5.97 -40.30 33.70
C PHE A 62 -4.89 -41.11 32.94
N SER A 63 -4.51 -40.61 31.76
CA SER A 63 -3.44 -41.16 30.92
C SER A 63 -2.34 -40.13 30.75
N ILE A 64 -1.15 -40.43 31.27
CA ILE A 64 0.05 -39.59 31.13
C ILE A 64 0.38 -39.38 29.65
N MET A 65 0.27 -40.43 28.83
CA MET A 65 0.54 -40.37 27.39
C MET A 65 -0.46 -39.44 26.68
N GLY A 66 -1.74 -39.50 27.03
CA GLY A 66 -2.81 -38.66 26.47
C GLY A 66 -2.69 -37.18 26.89
N PHE A 67 -2.30 -36.95 28.15
CA PHE A 67 -2.00 -35.61 28.67
C PHE A 67 -0.87 -34.95 27.87
N PHE A 68 0.29 -35.61 27.76
CA PHE A 68 1.44 -35.04 27.05
C PHE A 68 1.16 -34.86 25.56
N SER A 69 0.47 -35.81 24.91
CA SER A 69 0.09 -35.67 23.50
C SER A 69 -0.77 -34.43 23.25
N SER A 70 -1.77 -34.20 24.10
CA SER A 70 -2.67 -33.03 24.00
C SER A 70 -1.93 -31.73 24.32
N PHE A 71 -1.08 -31.75 25.35
CA PHE A 71 -0.27 -30.61 25.76
C PHE A 71 0.69 -30.16 24.66
N PHE A 72 1.47 -31.08 24.08
CA PHE A 72 2.41 -30.77 23.01
C PHE A 72 1.69 -30.36 21.72
N GLY A 73 0.54 -30.96 21.41
CA GLY A 73 -0.30 -30.55 20.29
C GLY A 73 -0.74 -29.09 20.42
N ALA A 74 -1.23 -28.69 21.60
CA ALA A 74 -1.58 -27.30 21.88
C ALA A 74 -0.35 -26.37 21.81
N MET A 75 0.79 -26.80 22.37
CA MET A 75 2.03 -26.00 22.37
C MET A 75 2.51 -25.68 20.95
N ILE A 76 2.47 -26.65 20.04
CA ILE A 76 2.84 -26.45 18.64
C ILE A 76 1.97 -25.36 17.99
N LEU A 77 0.67 -25.35 18.27
CA LEU A 77 -0.25 -24.34 17.72
C LEU A 77 0.03 -22.95 18.27
N PHE A 78 0.39 -22.84 19.55
CA PHE A 78 0.84 -21.58 20.13
C PHE A 78 2.14 -21.08 19.51
N VAL A 79 3.11 -21.97 19.27
CA VAL A 79 4.40 -21.60 18.64
C VAL A 79 4.18 -21.17 17.19
N VAL A 80 3.48 -21.97 16.40
CA VAL A 80 3.22 -21.66 14.98
C VAL A 80 2.34 -20.42 14.85
N GLY A 81 1.27 -20.33 15.63
CA GLY A 81 0.40 -19.16 15.67
C GLY A 81 1.12 -17.90 16.15
N GLY A 82 2.01 -18.03 17.13
CA GLY A 82 2.86 -16.95 17.62
C GLY A 82 3.85 -16.43 16.57
N ILE A 83 4.50 -17.33 15.83
CA ILE A 83 5.40 -16.95 14.72
C ILE A 83 4.62 -16.25 13.61
N LEU A 84 3.46 -16.79 13.21
CA LEU A 84 2.58 -16.19 12.19
C LEU A 84 2.08 -14.81 12.58
N ALA A 85 1.57 -14.67 13.81
CA ALA A 85 1.10 -13.40 14.34
C ALA A 85 2.24 -12.39 14.51
N GLY A 86 3.43 -12.85 14.93
CA GLY A 86 4.64 -12.04 15.05
C GLY A 86 5.14 -11.52 13.71
N ALA A 87 5.23 -12.39 12.70
CA ALA A 87 5.59 -12.01 11.34
C ALA A 87 4.57 -11.04 10.71
N GLY A 88 3.26 -11.32 10.89
CA GLY A 88 2.19 -10.43 10.46
C GLY A 88 2.28 -9.04 11.11
N GLY A 89 2.48 -8.98 12.42
CA GLY A 89 2.65 -7.72 13.15
C GLY A 89 3.90 -6.95 12.75
N TRP A 90 5.02 -7.64 12.46
CA TRP A 90 6.24 -7.01 11.97
C TRP A 90 6.07 -6.40 10.57
N LEU A 91 5.36 -7.08 9.67
CA LEU A 91 5.04 -6.55 8.34
C LEU A 91 4.17 -5.28 8.41
N VAL A 92 3.17 -5.25 9.30
CA VAL A 92 2.36 -4.04 9.54
C VAL A 92 3.23 -2.90 10.06
N ARG A 93 4.23 -3.20 10.90
CA ARG A 93 5.17 -2.19 11.40
C ARG A 93 6.07 -1.64 10.30
N LEU A 94 6.60 -2.50 9.42
CA LEU A 94 7.37 -2.06 8.25
C LEU A 94 6.52 -1.20 7.31
N TRP A 95 5.24 -1.53 7.15
CA TRP A 95 4.31 -0.74 6.35
C TRP A 95 4.16 0.69 6.90
N TRP A 96 4.00 0.86 8.22
CA TRP A 96 3.95 2.19 8.83
C TRP A 96 5.24 2.99 8.62
N ILE A 97 6.40 2.34 8.76
CA ILE A 97 7.70 2.97 8.49
C ILE A 97 7.79 3.40 7.01
N PHE A 98 7.31 2.55 6.11
CA PHE A 98 7.29 2.83 4.68
C PHE A 98 6.44 4.05 4.32
N LEU A 99 5.26 4.21 4.95
CA LEU A 99 4.43 5.41 4.80
C LEU A 99 5.12 6.67 5.35
N LEU A 100 5.77 6.58 6.51
CA LEU A 100 6.49 7.70 7.11
C LEU A 100 7.67 8.13 6.23
N VAL A 101 8.45 7.18 5.71
CA VAL A 101 9.54 7.47 4.78
C VAL A 101 9.02 8.05 3.46
N GLY A 102 7.91 7.53 2.93
CA GLY A 102 7.25 8.10 1.76
C GLY A 102 6.80 9.55 1.98
N ALA A 103 6.28 9.85 3.17
CA ALA A 103 5.89 11.21 3.55
C ALA A 103 7.10 12.16 3.71
N VAL A 104 8.22 11.69 4.28
CA VAL A 104 9.42 12.50 4.53
C VAL A 104 10.29 12.69 3.27
N SER A 105 10.45 11.65 2.45
CA SER A 105 11.36 11.67 1.30
C SER A 105 10.83 12.42 0.08
N GLY A 106 9.54 12.73 0.03
CA GLY A 106 8.92 13.36 -1.16
C GLY A 106 9.03 12.52 -2.44
N ALA A 107 9.48 11.25 -2.34
CA ALA A 107 9.74 10.33 -3.46
C ALA A 107 8.44 9.74 -4.06
N ALA A 108 7.36 10.52 -3.99
CA ALA A 108 6.02 10.21 -4.47
C ALA A 108 5.83 10.62 -5.95
N ALA A 109 6.89 10.79 -6.72
CA ALA A 109 6.82 11.24 -8.10
C ALA A 109 7.14 10.09 -9.08
N GLY A 110 6.08 9.39 -9.51
CA GLY A 110 6.01 8.73 -10.81
C GLY A 110 6.58 7.30 -10.90
N SER A 111 5.71 6.30 -10.79
CA SER A 111 6.02 4.94 -11.30
C SER A 111 4.95 4.36 -12.22
N THR A 112 3.81 5.04 -12.40
CA THR A 112 2.77 4.56 -13.32
C THR A 112 2.93 5.19 -14.71
N VAL A 113 2.72 4.38 -15.76
CA VAL A 113 2.77 4.82 -17.17
C VAL A 113 1.82 6.00 -17.42
N ARG A 114 0.66 5.99 -16.74
CA ARG A 114 -0.37 7.04 -16.74
C ARG A 114 0.18 8.40 -16.28
N GLU A 115 0.97 8.46 -15.22
CA GLU A 115 1.60 9.70 -14.74
C GLU A 115 2.70 10.19 -15.70
N ARG A 116 3.42 9.27 -16.35
CA ARG A 116 4.43 9.61 -17.36
C ARG A 116 3.80 10.20 -18.63
N ASP A 117 2.61 9.74 -18.98
CA ASP A 117 1.81 10.25 -20.09
C ASP A 117 1.17 11.61 -19.76
N GLU A 118 0.70 11.82 -18.53
CA GLU A 118 0.19 13.13 -18.07
C GLU A 118 1.31 14.20 -18.02
N MET A 119 2.52 13.82 -17.62
CA MET A 119 3.71 14.68 -17.68
C MET A 119 4.13 15.01 -19.13
N ARG A 120 4.00 14.06 -20.07
CA ARG A 120 4.28 14.30 -21.50
C ARG A 120 3.19 15.13 -22.19
N ALA A 121 1.92 14.91 -21.84
CA ALA A 121 0.79 15.64 -22.37
C ALA A 121 0.79 17.12 -21.93
N GLY A 122 1.30 17.42 -20.73
CA GLY A 122 1.38 18.79 -20.20
C GLY A 122 2.30 19.76 -20.96
N ASP A 123 3.17 19.25 -21.84
CA ASP A 123 4.14 20.04 -22.61
C ASP A 123 4.11 19.75 -24.13
N VAL A 124 3.01 19.19 -24.66
CA VAL A 124 2.84 19.09 -26.12
C VAL A 124 2.57 20.49 -26.67
N ARG A 125 3.64 21.13 -27.14
CA ARG A 125 3.57 22.44 -27.80
C ARG A 125 3.65 22.24 -29.31
N VAL A 126 2.62 22.68 -30.01
CA VAL A 126 2.54 22.63 -31.47
C VAL A 126 3.36 23.78 -32.05
N ARG A 127 4.24 23.52 -33.02
CA ARG A 127 4.95 24.59 -33.73
C ARG A 127 3.99 25.27 -34.70
N CYS A 128 3.86 26.59 -34.58
CA CYS A 128 3.13 27.38 -35.57
C CYS A 128 3.85 27.33 -36.93
N ARG A 129 3.11 27.06 -38.00
CA ARG A 129 3.67 26.97 -39.36
C ARG A 129 4.23 28.29 -39.90
N SER A 130 3.77 29.44 -39.42
CA SER A 130 4.19 30.74 -39.97
C SER A 130 5.40 31.35 -39.29
N CYS A 131 5.47 31.30 -37.95
CA CYS A 131 6.55 31.91 -37.17
C CYS A 131 7.49 30.89 -36.52
N GLY A 132 7.18 29.59 -36.60
CA GLY A 132 8.01 28.51 -36.05
C GLY A 132 8.08 28.45 -34.52
N ARG A 133 7.38 29.35 -33.80
CA ARG A 133 7.31 29.38 -32.34
C ARG A 133 6.38 28.28 -31.82
N LEU A 134 6.71 27.76 -30.65
CA LEU A 134 5.92 26.74 -29.96
C LEU A 134 4.70 27.38 -29.28
N ASN A 135 3.51 26.89 -29.62
CA ASN A 135 2.22 27.33 -29.10
C ASN A 135 1.58 26.18 -28.29
N PRO A 136 0.79 26.46 -27.24
CA PRO A 136 0.05 25.41 -26.55
C PRO A 136 -1.01 24.76 -27.46
N GLU A 137 -1.25 23.46 -27.31
CA GLU A 137 -2.20 22.67 -28.10
C GLU A 137 -3.63 23.23 -28.15
N TYR A 138 -4.12 23.80 -27.03
CA TYR A 138 -5.50 24.30 -26.94
C TYR A 138 -5.73 25.61 -27.72
N ALA A 139 -4.69 26.27 -28.22
CA ALA A 139 -4.82 27.55 -28.88
C ALA A 139 -5.02 27.36 -30.39
N LYS A 140 -6.23 27.69 -30.88
CA LYS A 140 -6.56 27.70 -32.33
C LYS A 140 -5.71 28.70 -33.14
N PHE A 141 -5.16 29.71 -32.47
CA PHE A 141 -4.33 30.75 -33.06
C PHE A 141 -3.00 30.87 -32.31
N CYS A 142 -1.94 31.21 -33.03
CA CYS A 142 -0.63 31.39 -32.46
C CYS A 142 -0.61 32.64 -31.57
N MET A 143 -0.19 32.51 -30.32
CA MET A 143 -0.14 33.65 -29.38
C MET A 143 0.90 34.70 -29.77
N SER A 144 1.82 34.41 -30.69
CA SER A 144 2.88 35.33 -31.12
C SER A 144 2.56 36.09 -32.42
N CYS A 145 1.94 35.43 -33.40
CA CYS A 145 1.69 36.00 -34.73
C CYS A 145 0.20 36.04 -35.12
N SER A 146 -0.71 35.67 -34.20
CA SER A 146 -2.18 35.63 -34.37
C SER A 146 -2.72 34.84 -35.57
N GLN A 147 -1.86 34.12 -36.28
CA GLN A 147 -2.25 33.24 -37.38
C GLN A 147 -2.65 31.85 -36.88
N LEU A 148 -3.36 31.09 -37.73
CA LEU A 148 -3.71 29.70 -37.45
C LEU A 148 -2.44 28.85 -37.23
N VAL A 149 -2.45 28.02 -36.18
CA VAL A 149 -1.30 27.23 -35.71
C VAL A 149 -1.03 26.05 -36.62
#